data_AF-U2YEF1-F1
#
_entry.id   AF-U2YEF1-F1
#
_cell.length_a   1.000
_cell.length_b   1.000
_cell.length_c   1.000
_cell.angle_alpha   90.00
_cell.angle_beta   90.00
_cell.angle_gamma   90.00
#
_symmetry.space_group_name_H-M   'P 1'
#
loop_
_entity.id
_entity.type
_entity.pdbx_description
1 polymer ?
#
loop_
_entity_poly.entity_id
_entity_poly.type
_entity_poly.pdbx_seq_one_letter_code
_entity_poly.pdbx_strand_id
1 'polypeptide(L)' 'MAETPDTGGRPEHVAECTACGRVYPVRSDADGELRPIGTDGACVCGNETFAALGEAEETGE' A
#
# COMPACT_ATOMS: atom_id res chain seq x y z
N MET A 1 -25.34 -12.88 -15.66
CA MET A 1 -23.98 -12.34 -15.80
C MET A 1 -23.75 -11.50 -14.57
N ALA A 2 -23.08 -12.06 -13.56
CA ALA A 2 -22.72 -11.31 -12.35
C ALA A 2 -21.25 -10.95 -12.53
N GLU A 3 -21.00 -9.72 -12.94
CA GLU A 3 -19.68 -9.11 -12.87
C GLU A 3 -19.41 -8.93 -11.38
N THR A 4 -18.69 -9.87 -10.77
CA THR A 4 -18.20 -9.69 -9.41
C THR A 4 -17.34 -8.43 -9.40
N PRO A 5 -17.70 -7.38 -8.64
CA PRO A 5 -16.87 -6.21 -8.58
C PRO A 5 -15.56 -6.63 -7.91
N ASP A 6 -14.47 -6.52 -8.66
CA ASP A 6 -13.10 -6.72 -8.20
C ASP A 6 -12.75 -5.57 -7.24
N THR A 7 -13.39 -5.53 -6.07
CA THR A 7 -13.21 -4.46 -5.05
C THR A 7 -12.38 -4.97 -3.88
N GLY A 8 -11.64 -6.05 -4.08
CA GLY A 8 -10.76 -6.65 -3.10
C GLY A 8 -9.37 -6.84 -3.66
N GLY A 9 -8.78 -5.80 -4.24
CA GLY A 9 -7.37 -5.82 -4.60
C GLY A 9 -6.56 -6.17 -3.35
N ARG A 10 -5.96 -7.37 -3.35
CA ARG A 10 -5.07 -7.81 -2.27
C ARG A 10 -4.00 -6.72 -2.11
N PRO A 11 -3.66 -6.27 -0.89
CA PRO A 11 -2.55 -5.33 -0.73
C PRO A 11 -1.28 -6.05 -1.19
N GLU A 12 -0.86 -5.80 -2.43
CA GLU A 12 0.35 -6.41 -2.99
C GLU A 12 1.60 -5.83 -2.33
N HIS A 13 1.48 -4.63 -1.73
CA HIS A 13 2.62 -3.93 -1.15
C HIS A 13 2.29 -3.28 0.20
N VAL A 14 3.33 -3.08 0.98
CA VAL A 14 3.32 -2.27 2.20
C VAL A 14 4.30 -1.12 2.03
N ALA A 15 3.96 0.04 2.57
CA ALA A 15 4.86 1.19 2.56
C ALA A 15 4.96 1.82 3.95
N GLU A 16 6.14 2.31 4.28
CA GLU A 16 6.43 3.00 5.51
C GLU A 16 6.40 4.51 5.33
N CYS A 17 5.76 5.20 6.26
CA CYS A 17 5.79 6.65 6.33
C CYS A 17 7.19 7.15 6.68
N THR A 18 7.80 7.93 5.77
CA THR A 18 9.18 8.42 5.94
C THR A 18 9.37 9.42 7.09
N ALA A 19 8.28 9.99 7.61
CA ALA A 19 8.31 10.95 8.72
C ALA A 19 8.19 10.30 10.11
N CYS A 20 7.40 9.22 10.25
CA CYS A 20 7.10 8.63 11.56
C CYS A 20 7.37 7.12 11.66
N GLY A 21 7.75 6.46 10.56
CA GLY A 21 8.06 5.04 10.52
C GLY A 21 6.83 4.13 10.60
N ARG A 22 5.61 4.64 10.41
CA ARG A 22 4.40 3.80 10.41
C ARG A 22 4.23 3.08 9.09
N VAL A 23 4.01 1.77 9.17
CA VAL A 23 3.73 0.92 8.02
C VAL A 23 2.24 0.88 7.73
N TYR A 24 1.89 1.07 6.46
CA TYR A 24 0.52 0.98 5.96
C TYR A 24 0.45 0.01 4.79
N PRO A 25 -0.66 -0.74 4.66
CA PRO A 25 -0.96 -1.43 3.41
C PRO A 25 -1.16 -0.39 2.32
N VAL A 26 -0.48 -0.55 1.19
CA VAL A 26 -0.66 0.30 0.01
C VAL A 26 -1.16 -0.54 -1.15
N ARG A 27 -1.88 0.09 -2.06
CA ARG A 27 -2.19 -0.46 -3.37
C ARG A 27 -1.36 0.25 -4.42
N SER A 28 -0.93 -0.48 -5.44
CA SER A 28 -0.41 0.10 -6.67
C SER A 28 -1.60 0.39 -7.59
N ASP A 29 -1.78 1.64 -7.99
CA ASP A 29 -2.71 1.97 -9.08
C ASP A 29 -2.08 1.58 -10.44
N ALA A 30 -2.84 1.62 -11.54
CA ALA A 30 -2.38 1.16 -12.86
C ALA A 30 -1.13 1.90 -13.41
N ASP A 31 -0.85 3.09 -12.88
CA ASP A 31 0.34 3.90 -13.19
C ASP A 31 1.58 3.52 -12.34
N GLY A 32 1.43 2.57 -11.40
CA GLY A 32 2.47 2.17 -10.44
C GLY A 32 2.57 3.08 -9.21
N GLU A 33 1.64 4.02 -9.04
CA GLU A 33 1.63 4.91 -7.88
C GLU A 33 1.09 4.18 -6.63
N LEU A 34 1.84 4.28 -5.53
CA LEU A 34 1.51 3.64 -4.26
C LEU A 34 0.57 4.52 -3.45
N ARG A 35 -0.65 4.04 -3.20
CA ARG A 35 -1.63 4.71 -2.34
C ARG A 35 -1.96 3.90 -1.09
N PRO A 36 -1.90 4.50 0.11
CA PRO A 36 -2.30 3.82 1.34
C PRO A 36 -3.78 3.47 1.33
N ILE A 37 -4.09 2.26 1.78
CA ILE A 37 -5.45 1.73 1.88
C ILE A 37 -6.00 2.06 3.28
N GLY A 38 -7.22 2.61 3.33
CA GLY A 38 -7.89 2.92 4.60
C GLY A 38 -7.50 4.25 5.23
N THR A 39 -6.82 5.13 4.49
CA THR A 39 -6.54 6.53 4.87
C THR A 39 -6.95 7.45 3.72
N ASP A 40 -7.13 8.75 3.98
CA ASP A 40 -7.37 9.79 2.95
C ASP A 40 -6.13 10.09 2.08
N GLY A 41 -5.26 9.09 1.85
CA GLY A 41 -4.01 9.26 1.08
C GLY A 41 -2.83 9.78 1.89
N ALA A 42 -3.00 10.04 3.19
CA ALA A 42 -1.95 10.56 4.07
C ALA A 42 -1.80 9.73 5.36
N CYS A 43 -0.63 9.82 5.97
CA CYS A 43 -0.37 9.24 7.28
C CYS A 43 -1.06 10.09 8.36
N VAL A 44 -1.42 9.48 9.49
CA VAL A 44 -2.01 10.19 10.64
C VAL A 44 -1.11 11.30 11.20
N CYS A 45 0.21 11.25 10.95
CA CYS A 45 1.14 12.30 11.36
C CYS A 45 1.11 13.53 10.44
N GLY A 46 0.31 13.50 9.35
CA GLY A 46 0.22 14.56 8.35
C GLY A 46 1.22 14.44 7.20
N ASN A 47 2.00 13.35 7.13
CA ASN A 47 2.94 13.12 6.04
C ASN A 47 2.29 12.29 4.91
N GLU A 48 2.50 12.71 3.67
CA GLU A 48 2.00 12.07 2.45
C GLU A 48 3.08 11.26 1.70
N THR A 49 4.31 11.27 2.20
CA THR A 49 5.42 10.53 1.61
C THR A 49 5.57 9.15 2.23
N PHE A 50 5.56 8.12 1.39
CA PHE A 50 5.73 6.74 1.82
C PHE A 50 6.83 6.06 1.00
N ALA A 51 7.64 5.25 1.67
CA ALA A 51 8.66 4.42 1.04
C ALA A 51 8.15 2.98 1.00
N ALA A 52 8.13 2.37 -0.19
CA ALA A 52 7.79 0.96 -0.32
C ALA A 52 8.76 0.13 0.53
N LEU A 53 8.21 -0.65 1.46
CA LEU A 53 8.95 -1.73 2.08
C LEU A 53 8.76 -2.90 1.11
N GLY A 54 9.80 -3.18 0.32
CA GLY A 54 9.77 -4.21 -0.72
C GLY A 54 9.13 -5.50 -0.19
N GLU A 55 8.43 -6.20 -1.07
CA GLU A 55 7.85 -7.52 -0.80
C GLU A 55 8.85 -8.32 0.02
N ALA A 56 8.38 -8.88 1.14
CA ALA A 56 9.15 -9.88 1.85
C ALA A 56 9.50 -10.95 0.82
N GLU A 57 10.75 -10.94 0.35
CA GLU A 57 11.31 -12.02 -0.41
C GLU A 57 11.00 -13.26 0.42
N GLU A 58 10.10 -14.12 -0.08
CA GLU A 58 9.95 -15.49 0.39
C GLU A 58 11.28 -16.19 0.12
N THR A 59 12.27 -15.93 0.99
CA THR A 59 13.47 -16.74 1.12
C THR A 59 13.05 -18.05 1.78
N GLY A 60 13.04 -19.12 0.98
CA GLY A 60 13.06 -20.51 1.45
C GLY A 60 12.38 -21.43 0.44
N GLU A 61 13.00 -22.46 -0.12
CA GLU A 61 14.34 -23.08 -0.01
C GLU A 61 14.55 -23.91 -1.31
#